data_AF-A0A1J3IZN4-F1
#
_entry.id   AF-A0A1J3IZN4-F1
#
_cell.length_a   1.000
_cell.length_b   1.000
_cell.length_c   1.000
_cell.angle_alpha   90.00
_cell.angle_beta   90.00
_cell.angle_gamma   90.00
#
_symmetry.space_group_name_H-M   'P 1'
#
loop_
_entity.id
_entity.type
_entity.pdbx_description
1 polymer ?
#
loop_
_entity_poly.entity_id
_entity_poly.type
_entity_poly.pdbx_seq_one_letter_code
_entity_poly.pdbx_strand_id
1 'polypeptide(L)'
;SSGVWWDMDTCLVPIGVEPYQVRQNIESRLIEVGMIRPFTISAIGNLNRIPPYVLKPILSTGIFMRHSKDGPVDILNDMDMWAFCHPPPATIVLISDHEQVFLTDGFLPSLSDKGYTIIRAFQNHSEFPPKYASQTILCDYLLSAGYEDTNQETTSTKVEHKSGSTSKSLKSHFKSAEHEIQECSRLPLKVKNKCFQDTSSGVWWDMDTCLVPKGFDPFQVRQCIESALKNHLPFTISAIGNVRSPYRDWYPIFSSGIRVIHGKDGPVDILKDMERWALSHPPPATLILISDREEVFVGSGILPSFKERGYTIIRAFQKHTEVPPKYASQMILWDYLLSAGCEDSNQETTSTKVEYKCSETAWVCNMCIKSGRTFAGESYKSLKRHFKSAEHKIQECSRLRLKVKNKCFQEASSGVWWDMD
;
A
#
# COMPACT_ATOMS: atom_id res chain seq x y z
N SER A 1 -20.27 0.10 -9.08
CA SER A 1 -18.91 0.63 -8.82
C SER A 1 -17.92 -0.13 -9.65
N SER A 2 -16.78 0.48 -9.98
CA SER A 2 -15.75 -0.19 -10.76
C SER A 2 -14.36 0.03 -10.17
N GLY A 3 -13.52 -1.00 -10.25
CA GLY A 3 -12.14 -0.96 -9.74
C GLY A 3 -11.16 -1.44 -10.81
N VAL A 4 -9.99 -0.80 -10.84
CA VAL A 4 -8.89 -1.13 -11.77
C VAL A 4 -7.66 -1.52 -10.97
N TRP A 5 -7.12 -2.71 -11.24
CA TRP A 5 -5.89 -3.22 -10.66
C TRP A 5 -4.82 -3.35 -11.73
N TRP A 6 -3.77 -2.57 -11.58
CA TRP A 6 -2.63 -2.54 -12.49
C TRP A 6 -1.41 -3.18 -11.84
N ASP A 7 -1.01 -4.34 -12.36
CA ASP A 7 0.22 -5.03 -12.00
C ASP A 7 1.43 -4.37 -12.69
N MET A 8 2.12 -3.52 -11.92
CA MET A 8 3.32 -2.82 -12.33
C MET A 8 4.54 -3.74 -12.49
N ASP A 9 4.46 -5.00 -12.03
CA ASP A 9 5.56 -5.96 -12.18
C ASP A 9 5.52 -6.67 -13.53
N THR A 10 4.37 -6.68 -14.23
CA THR A 10 4.21 -7.35 -15.55
C THR A 10 3.81 -6.42 -16.68
N CYS A 11 2.82 -5.57 -16.47
CA CYS A 11 2.37 -4.61 -17.49
C CYS A 11 3.07 -3.28 -17.25
N LEU A 12 4.28 -3.11 -17.81
CA LEU A 12 5.05 -1.87 -17.65
C LEU A 12 4.47 -0.72 -18.48
N VAL A 13 4.84 0.51 -18.15
CA VAL A 13 4.57 1.66 -19.02
C VAL A 13 5.24 1.42 -20.38
N PRO A 14 4.50 1.47 -21.49
CA PRO A 14 5.06 1.24 -22.82
C PRO A 14 6.12 2.27 -23.20
N ILE A 15 7.05 1.88 -24.08
CA ILE A 15 8.12 2.76 -24.56
C ILE A 15 7.50 3.93 -25.34
N GLY A 16 7.94 5.15 -25.05
CA GLY A 16 7.44 6.36 -25.70
C GLY A 16 6.18 6.95 -25.07
N VAL A 17 5.57 6.26 -24.10
CA VAL A 17 4.48 6.83 -23.28
C VAL A 17 5.09 7.59 -22.12
N GLU A 18 4.72 8.86 -22.00
CA GLU A 18 5.09 9.66 -20.84
C GLU A 18 4.31 9.20 -19.60
N PRO A 19 4.97 8.88 -18.46
CA PRO A 19 4.28 8.28 -17.32
C PRO A 19 3.15 9.12 -16.71
N TYR A 20 3.10 10.44 -16.93
CA TYR A 20 1.98 11.30 -16.50
C TYR A 20 0.71 11.12 -17.34
N GLN A 21 0.82 10.55 -18.55
CA GLN A 21 -0.32 10.33 -19.46
C GLN A 21 -1.08 9.04 -19.14
N VAL A 22 -0.43 8.09 -18.45
CA VAL A 22 -0.96 6.74 -18.23
C VAL A 22 -2.35 6.75 -17.59
N ARG A 23 -2.59 7.62 -16.59
CA ARG A 23 -3.92 7.74 -15.98
C ARG A 23 -4.98 8.14 -17.01
N GLN A 24 -4.70 9.17 -17.80
CA GLN A 24 -5.63 9.66 -18.81
C GLN A 24 -5.87 8.62 -19.91
N ASN A 25 -4.84 7.86 -20.29
CA ASN A 25 -4.94 6.77 -21.27
C ASN A 25 -5.86 5.67 -20.75
N ILE A 26 -5.61 5.14 -19.54
CA ILE A 26 -6.46 4.12 -18.92
C ILE A 26 -7.90 4.62 -18.82
N GLU A 27 -8.09 5.83 -18.30
CA GLU A 27 -9.42 6.36 -18.09
C GLU A 27 -10.20 6.56 -19.40
N SER A 28 -9.56 7.10 -20.43
CA SER A 28 -10.20 7.34 -21.73
C SER A 28 -10.59 6.04 -22.40
N ARG A 29 -9.68 5.05 -22.43
CA ARG A 29 -9.95 3.73 -23.03
C ARG A 29 -11.04 2.96 -22.30
N LEU A 30 -11.08 3.04 -20.97
CA LEU A 30 -12.14 2.39 -20.20
C LEU A 30 -13.52 3.04 -20.47
N ILE A 31 -13.58 4.35 -20.66
CA ILE A 31 -14.81 5.05 -21.05
C ILE A 31 -15.25 4.64 -22.47
N GLU A 32 -14.31 4.50 -23.42
CA GLU A 32 -14.59 4.04 -24.78
C GLU A 32 -15.25 2.65 -24.82
N VAL A 33 -14.87 1.75 -23.91
CA VAL A 33 -15.50 0.42 -23.76
C VAL A 33 -16.73 0.43 -22.86
N GLY A 34 -17.27 1.61 -22.54
CA GLY A 34 -18.55 1.77 -21.83
C GLY A 34 -18.45 1.81 -20.30
N MET A 35 -17.27 1.93 -19.73
CA MET A 35 -17.11 2.00 -18.27
C MET A 35 -17.52 3.38 -17.72
N ILE A 36 -18.40 3.38 -16.73
CA ILE A 36 -18.98 4.59 -16.14
C ILE A 36 -18.16 5.02 -14.90
N ARG A 37 -17.81 6.31 -14.82
CA ARG A 37 -17.18 6.91 -13.63
C ARG A 37 -18.16 7.00 -12.45
N PRO A 38 -17.68 7.00 -11.19
CA PRO A 38 -16.27 6.94 -10.78
C PRO A 38 -15.74 5.51 -10.68
N PHE A 39 -14.42 5.37 -10.89
CA PHE A 39 -13.70 4.14 -10.63
C PHE A 39 -12.30 4.44 -10.08
N THR A 40 -11.80 3.52 -9.25
CA THR A 40 -10.49 3.65 -8.62
C THR A 40 -9.43 2.92 -9.45
N ILE A 41 -8.21 3.47 -9.49
CA ILE A 41 -7.06 2.85 -10.16
C ILE A 41 -5.98 2.59 -9.12
N SER A 42 -5.65 1.32 -8.92
CA SER A 42 -4.60 0.87 -8.02
C SER A 42 -3.44 0.26 -8.80
N ALA A 43 -2.27 0.88 -8.74
CA ALA A 43 -1.02 0.36 -9.27
C ALA A 43 -0.26 -0.42 -8.19
N ILE A 44 -0.09 -1.72 -8.39
CA ILE A 44 0.47 -2.64 -7.40
C ILE A 44 1.73 -3.28 -7.96
N GLY A 45 2.79 -3.33 -7.17
CA GLY A 45 4.01 -4.05 -7.54
C GLY A 45 5.19 -3.72 -6.65
N ASN A 46 6.36 -4.25 -6.99
CA ASN A 46 7.59 -3.94 -6.29
C ASN A 46 8.14 -2.58 -6.71
N LEU A 47 7.59 -1.51 -6.11
CA LEU A 47 7.98 -0.14 -6.44
C LEU A 47 9.47 0.19 -6.19
N ASN A 48 10.23 -0.64 -5.46
CA ASN A 48 11.71 -0.50 -5.35
C ASN A 48 12.43 -0.83 -6.67
N ARG A 49 11.77 -1.56 -7.59
CA ARG A 49 12.30 -1.92 -8.91
C ARG A 49 11.89 -0.96 -10.01
N ILE A 50 10.98 -0.02 -9.72
CA ILE A 50 10.43 0.91 -10.69
C ILE A 50 11.27 2.20 -10.67
N PRO A 51 11.78 2.66 -11.82
CA PRO A 51 12.61 3.86 -11.86
C PRO A 51 11.90 5.11 -11.32
N PRO A 52 12.60 6.01 -10.62
CA PRO A 52 12.04 7.27 -10.12
C PRO A 52 11.31 8.12 -11.17
N TYR A 53 11.81 8.16 -12.41
CA TYR A 53 11.22 8.93 -13.49
C TYR A 53 9.88 8.37 -13.97
N VAL A 54 9.56 7.11 -13.67
CA VAL A 54 8.26 6.47 -13.92
C VAL A 54 7.36 6.59 -12.70
N LEU A 55 7.90 6.27 -11.52
CA LEU A 55 7.11 6.19 -10.29
C LEU A 55 6.61 7.57 -9.82
N LYS A 56 7.44 8.62 -9.90
CA LYS A 56 7.07 9.96 -9.44
C LYS A 56 5.92 10.56 -10.26
N PRO A 57 5.94 10.56 -11.61
CA PRO A 57 4.82 11.11 -12.38
C PRO A 57 3.52 10.31 -12.21
N ILE A 58 3.54 8.98 -12.24
CA ILE A 58 2.32 8.17 -12.03
C ILE A 58 1.69 8.45 -10.67
N LEU A 59 2.51 8.58 -9.62
CA LEU A 59 2.00 8.92 -8.30
C LEU A 59 1.33 10.30 -8.30
N SER A 60 1.91 11.27 -9.03
CA SER A 60 1.35 12.62 -9.15
C SER A 60 0.05 12.69 -9.95
N THR A 61 -0.28 11.67 -10.75
CA THR A 61 -1.57 11.61 -11.43
C THR A 61 -2.71 11.21 -10.49
N GLY A 62 -2.44 10.80 -9.23
CA GLY A 62 -3.47 10.32 -8.31
C GLY A 62 -3.87 8.86 -8.53
N ILE A 63 -3.02 8.06 -9.20
CA ILE A 63 -3.16 6.60 -9.18
C ILE A 63 -2.68 6.09 -7.83
N PHE A 64 -3.50 5.29 -7.17
CA PHE A 64 -3.19 4.74 -5.85
C PHE A 64 -2.10 3.67 -5.95
N MET A 65 -0.96 3.86 -5.31
CA MET A 65 0.16 2.92 -5.40
C MET A 65 0.25 1.96 -4.21
N ARG A 66 0.56 0.70 -4.47
CA ARG A 66 0.74 -0.34 -3.46
C ARG A 66 2.08 -1.02 -3.65
N HIS A 67 3.01 -0.76 -2.73
CA HIS A 67 4.28 -1.48 -2.69
C HIS A 67 4.08 -2.91 -2.16
N SER A 68 4.35 -3.88 -3.03
CA SER A 68 4.23 -5.32 -2.78
C SER A 68 5.52 -6.04 -3.20
N LYS A 69 5.88 -7.12 -2.50
CA LYS A 69 6.91 -8.08 -2.93
C LYS A 69 6.36 -9.44 -3.36
N ASP A 70 5.05 -9.63 -3.16
CA ASP A 70 4.33 -10.86 -3.50
C ASP A 70 3.42 -10.64 -4.72
N GLY A 71 3.66 -9.52 -5.45
CA GLY A 71 3.05 -9.11 -6.72
C GLY A 71 1.58 -9.53 -6.84
N PRO A 72 1.26 -10.49 -7.72
CA PRO A 72 -0.11 -10.90 -8.02
C PRO A 72 -0.91 -11.45 -6.82
N VAL A 73 -0.28 -12.02 -5.79
CA VAL A 73 -1.00 -12.46 -4.57
C VAL A 73 -1.57 -11.28 -3.80
N ASP A 74 -0.83 -10.17 -3.72
CA ASP A 74 -1.31 -8.94 -3.08
C ASP A 74 -2.43 -8.28 -3.88
N ILE A 75 -2.38 -8.40 -5.21
CA ILE A 75 -3.45 -7.94 -6.11
C ILE A 75 -4.73 -8.74 -5.86
N LEU A 76 -4.64 -10.07 -5.83
CA LEU A 76 -5.78 -10.95 -5.58
C LEU A 76 -6.45 -10.63 -4.25
N ASN A 77 -5.69 -10.48 -3.17
CA ASN A 77 -6.23 -10.16 -1.85
C ASN A 77 -6.94 -8.79 -1.83
N ASP A 78 -6.40 -7.79 -2.54
CA ASP A 78 -7.00 -6.46 -2.62
C ASP A 78 -8.29 -6.48 -3.45
N MET A 79 -8.33 -7.25 -4.54
CA MET A 79 -9.52 -7.48 -5.35
C MET A 79 -10.62 -8.20 -4.57
N ASP A 80 -10.28 -9.26 -3.84
CA ASP A 80 -11.24 -10.03 -3.02
C ASP A 80 -11.88 -9.16 -1.95
N MET A 81 -11.04 -8.39 -1.26
CA MET A 81 -11.46 -7.43 -0.25
C MET A 81 -12.37 -6.33 -0.83
N TRP A 82 -12.04 -5.83 -2.02
CA TRP A 82 -12.89 -4.87 -2.73
C TRP A 82 -14.23 -5.48 -3.12
N ALA A 83 -14.24 -6.69 -3.69
CA ALA A 83 -15.46 -7.38 -4.12
C ALA A 83 -16.41 -7.64 -2.94
N PHE A 84 -15.87 -7.96 -1.77
CA PHE A 84 -16.68 -8.10 -0.54
C PHE A 84 -17.51 -6.84 -0.22
N CYS A 85 -17.01 -5.66 -0.58
CA CYS A 85 -17.66 -4.37 -0.29
C CYS A 85 -18.53 -3.84 -1.42
N HIS A 86 -18.35 -4.36 -2.63
CA HIS A 86 -18.93 -3.84 -3.86
C HIS A 86 -19.68 -4.95 -4.59
N PRO A 87 -20.84 -5.40 -4.07
CA PRO A 87 -21.60 -6.47 -4.69
C PRO A 87 -22.05 -6.10 -6.12
N PRO A 88 -22.31 -7.10 -6.98
CA PRO A 88 -22.78 -6.86 -8.34
C PRO A 88 -24.10 -6.08 -8.41
N PRO A 89 -24.34 -5.28 -9.47
CA PRO A 89 -23.49 -5.11 -10.65
C PRO A 89 -22.27 -4.20 -10.39
N ALA A 90 -21.08 -4.72 -10.70
CA ALA A 90 -19.81 -4.05 -10.52
C ALA A 90 -18.79 -4.52 -11.57
N THR A 91 -17.89 -3.63 -11.99
CA THR A 91 -16.88 -3.94 -13.02
C THR A 91 -15.48 -4.03 -12.40
N ILE A 92 -14.74 -5.07 -12.77
CA ILE A 92 -13.37 -5.31 -12.36
C ILE A 92 -12.49 -5.25 -13.60
N VAL A 93 -11.48 -4.40 -13.59
CA VAL A 93 -10.46 -4.34 -14.64
C VAL A 93 -9.13 -4.85 -14.06
N LEU A 94 -8.58 -5.91 -14.65
CA LEU A 94 -7.29 -6.47 -14.25
C LEU A 94 -6.26 -6.32 -15.37
N ILE A 95 -5.27 -5.45 -15.15
CA ILE A 95 -4.13 -5.20 -16.03
C ILE A 95 -2.92 -5.96 -15.46
N SER A 96 -2.58 -7.12 -16.02
CA SER A 96 -1.49 -8.00 -15.52
C SER A 96 -1.13 -9.05 -16.58
N ASP A 97 0.04 -9.68 -16.52
CA ASP A 97 0.32 -10.91 -17.28
C ASP A 97 0.37 -12.17 -16.42
N HIS A 98 0.10 -12.05 -15.11
CA HIS A 98 0.16 -13.15 -14.15
C HIS A 98 -1.17 -13.91 -14.01
N GLU A 99 -1.69 -14.50 -15.09
CA GLU A 99 -3.02 -15.13 -15.05
C GLU A 99 -3.16 -16.26 -14.01
N GLN A 100 -2.15 -17.11 -13.85
CA GLN A 100 -2.30 -18.35 -13.07
C GLN A 100 -2.68 -18.10 -11.60
N VAL A 101 -2.17 -17.01 -11.00
CA VAL A 101 -2.47 -16.67 -9.60
C VAL A 101 -3.95 -16.31 -9.43
N PHE A 102 -4.54 -15.60 -10.39
CA PHE A 102 -5.94 -15.17 -10.33
C PHE A 102 -6.95 -16.27 -10.69
N LEU A 103 -6.47 -17.38 -11.24
CA LEU A 103 -7.25 -18.59 -11.49
C LEU A 103 -7.15 -19.61 -10.36
N THR A 104 -6.18 -19.45 -9.47
CA THR A 104 -6.02 -20.33 -8.30
C THR A 104 -7.31 -20.29 -7.48
N ASP A 105 -7.77 -21.47 -7.05
CA ASP A 105 -9.03 -21.68 -6.31
C ASP A 105 -10.29 -21.14 -7.02
N GLY A 106 -10.23 -20.90 -8.33
CA GLY A 106 -11.37 -20.45 -9.13
C GLY A 106 -11.78 -19.00 -8.85
N PHE A 107 -10.88 -18.13 -8.39
CA PHE A 107 -11.19 -16.76 -7.97
C PHE A 107 -11.90 -15.91 -9.06
N LEU A 108 -11.27 -15.67 -10.22
CA LEU A 108 -11.90 -14.91 -11.31
C LEU A 108 -13.18 -15.57 -11.86
N PRO A 109 -13.22 -16.90 -12.10
CA PRO A 109 -14.47 -17.59 -12.43
C PRO A 109 -15.59 -17.36 -11.41
N SER A 110 -15.29 -17.45 -10.11
CA SER A 110 -16.28 -17.23 -9.04
C SER A 110 -16.84 -15.82 -9.05
N LEU A 111 -16.01 -14.81 -9.36
CA LEU A 111 -16.49 -13.43 -9.52
C LEU A 111 -17.38 -13.30 -10.75
N SER A 112 -17.01 -13.90 -11.88
CA SER A 112 -17.87 -13.93 -13.07
C SER A 112 -19.23 -14.58 -12.76
N ASP A 113 -19.25 -15.73 -12.08
CA ASP A 113 -20.47 -16.46 -11.72
C ASP A 113 -21.37 -15.66 -10.75
N LYS A 114 -20.78 -14.81 -9.91
CA LYS A 114 -21.52 -13.89 -9.03
C LYS A 114 -22.15 -12.71 -9.78
N GLY A 115 -21.80 -12.50 -11.06
CA GLY A 115 -22.34 -11.43 -11.90
C GLY A 115 -21.46 -10.18 -12.00
N TYR A 116 -20.18 -10.26 -11.63
CA TYR A 116 -19.23 -9.19 -11.91
C TYR A 116 -18.90 -9.12 -13.40
N THR A 117 -18.80 -7.91 -13.95
CA THR A 117 -18.23 -7.69 -15.28
C THR A 117 -16.71 -7.65 -15.16
N ILE A 118 -15.99 -8.55 -15.84
CA ILE A 118 -14.52 -8.61 -15.75
C ILE A 118 -13.91 -8.22 -17.09
N ILE A 119 -13.07 -7.19 -17.10
CA ILE A 119 -12.24 -6.77 -18.24
C ILE A 119 -10.80 -7.17 -17.94
N ARG A 120 -10.19 -7.93 -18.85
CA ARG A 120 -8.83 -8.45 -18.68
C ARG A 120 -7.86 -7.78 -19.66
N ALA A 121 -6.86 -7.08 -19.15
CA ALA A 121 -5.82 -6.44 -19.97
C ALA A 121 -4.44 -7.07 -19.78
N PHE A 122 -3.81 -7.53 -20.86
CA PHE A 122 -2.56 -8.32 -20.85
C PHE A 122 -1.80 -8.19 -22.17
N GLN A 123 -0.52 -8.58 -22.21
CA GLN A 123 0.40 -8.35 -23.34
C GLN A 123 0.06 -9.17 -24.59
N ASN A 124 -0.28 -10.45 -24.43
CA ASN A 124 -0.51 -11.36 -25.55
C ASN A 124 -1.96 -11.81 -25.57
N HIS A 125 -2.74 -11.39 -26.57
CA HIS A 125 -4.06 -11.99 -26.79
C HIS A 125 -3.93 -13.51 -26.92
N SER A 126 -4.53 -14.22 -25.97
CA SER A 126 -4.80 -15.64 -26.15
C SER A 126 -5.78 -15.80 -27.31
N GLU A 127 -5.51 -16.74 -28.21
CA GLU A 127 -6.42 -17.11 -29.31
C GLU A 127 -7.81 -17.48 -28.79
N PHE A 128 -7.88 -17.91 -27.53
CA PHE A 128 -9.11 -18.13 -26.78
C PHE A 128 -9.18 -17.16 -25.60
N PRO A 129 -10.03 -16.12 -25.66
CA PRO A 129 -10.20 -15.22 -24.53
C PRO A 129 -10.71 -16.00 -23.30
N PRO A 130 -10.27 -15.64 -22.09
CA PRO A 130 -10.67 -16.39 -20.90
C PRO A 130 -12.17 -16.31 -20.67
N LYS A 131 -12.81 -17.46 -20.38
CA LYS A 131 -14.28 -17.54 -20.22
C LYS A 131 -14.86 -16.65 -19.11
N TYR A 132 -14.05 -16.34 -18.09
CA TYR A 132 -14.45 -15.45 -17.00
C TYR A 132 -14.47 -13.97 -17.41
N ALA A 133 -13.81 -13.61 -18.51
CA ALA A 133 -13.66 -12.23 -18.95
C ALA A 133 -14.75 -11.88 -19.96
N SER A 134 -15.49 -10.81 -19.66
CA SER A 134 -16.45 -10.21 -20.59
C SER A 134 -15.78 -9.53 -21.78
N GLN A 135 -14.55 -9.06 -21.59
CA GLN A 135 -13.75 -8.41 -22.62
C GLN A 135 -12.25 -8.59 -22.33
N THR A 136 -11.46 -8.69 -23.39
CA THR A 136 -10.00 -8.72 -23.33
C THR A 136 -9.40 -7.57 -24.14
N ILE A 137 -8.35 -6.93 -23.61
CA ILE A 137 -7.70 -5.74 -24.21
C ILE A 137 -6.18 -5.92 -24.11
N LEU A 138 -5.39 -5.37 -25.04
CA LEU A 138 -3.93 -5.29 -24.84
C LEU A 138 -3.61 -4.33 -23.69
N CYS A 139 -2.71 -4.72 -22.78
CA CYS A 139 -2.26 -3.79 -21.74
C CYS A 139 -1.59 -2.55 -22.34
N ASP A 140 -0.79 -2.72 -23.40
CA ASP A 140 -0.09 -1.60 -24.06
C ASP A 140 -1.08 -0.61 -24.68
N TYR A 141 -2.17 -1.09 -25.26
CA TYR A 141 -3.27 -0.26 -25.77
C TYR A 141 -3.93 0.53 -24.64
N LEU A 142 -4.15 -0.11 -23.48
CA LEU A 142 -4.79 0.53 -22.34
C LEU A 142 -3.89 1.58 -21.67
N LEU A 143 -2.56 1.37 -21.72
CA LEU A 143 -1.57 2.25 -21.10
C LEU A 143 -1.08 3.37 -22.03
N SER A 144 -1.33 3.29 -23.34
CA SER A 144 -0.84 4.25 -24.36
C SER A 144 -1.94 5.12 -24.95
N ALA A 145 -1.58 6.32 -25.40
CA ALA A 145 -2.45 7.17 -26.21
C ALA A 145 -2.45 6.67 -27.66
N GLY A 146 -3.63 6.44 -28.25
CA GLY A 146 -3.75 6.33 -29.71
C GLY A 146 -3.16 5.07 -30.37
N TYR A 147 -3.05 3.94 -29.68
CA TYR A 147 -2.80 2.67 -30.38
C TYR A 147 -4.01 2.37 -31.29
N GLU A 148 -3.91 2.67 -32.58
CA GLU A 148 -4.85 2.17 -33.58
C GLU A 148 -4.59 0.67 -33.75
N ASP A 149 -5.64 -0.12 -33.51
CA ASP A 149 -5.66 -1.56 -33.68
C ASP A 149 -5.56 -1.87 -35.18
N THR A 150 -4.35 -1.82 -35.74
CA THR A 150 -4.06 -2.27 -37.08
C THR A 150 -3.95 -3.79 -37.07
N ASN A 151 -5.06 -4.49 -36.79
CA ASN A 151 -5.28 -5.89 -37.14
C ASN A 151 -6.75 -6.30 -36.94
N GLN A 152 -7.67 -5.59 -37.60
CA GLN A 152 -8.88 -6.22 -38.11
C GLN A 152 -8.77 -6.41 -39.62
N GLU A 153 -8.05 -7.44 -40.06
CA GLU A 153 -8.28 -8.02 -41.38
C GLU A 153 -8.11 -9.54 -41.31
N THR A 154 -9.26 -10.22 -41.36
CA THR A 154 -9.39 -11.58 -41.87
C THR A 154 -8.71 -11.67 -43.25
N THR A 155 -7.60 -12.39 -43.36
CA THR A 155 -7.32 -13.25 -44.51
C THR A 155 -6.20 -14.23 -44.19
N SER A 156 -6.48 -15.50 -44.43
CA SER A 156 -5.53 -16.61 -44.37
C SER A 156 -4.35 -16.33 -45.30
N THR A 157 -3.13 -16.23 -44.75
CA THR A 157 -1.91 -16.55 -45.49
C THR A 157 -0.80 -16.97 -44.53
N LYS A 158 -0.32 -18.20 -44.72
CA LYS A 158 0.89 -18.76 -44.11
C LYS A 158 2.09 -17.88 -44.45
N VAL A 159 2.83 -17.43 -43.43
CA VAL A 159 4.24 -17.03 -43.61
C VAL A 159 5.07 -17.59 -42.45
N GLU A 160 6.17 -18.22 -42.84
CA GLU A 160 7.07 -19.03 -42.02
C GLU A 160 7.85 -18.23 -40.97
N HIS A 161 8.07 -18.88 -39.83
CA HIS A 161 9.03 -18.49 -38.81
C HIS A 161 10.45 -18.36 -39.39
N LYS A 162 11.10 -17.22 -39.14
CA LYS A 162 12.57 -17.18 -38.98
C LYS A 162 12.91 -16.57 -37.63
N SER A 163 13.35 -17.45 -36.74
CA SER A 163 13.98 -17.15 -35.47
C SER A 163 15.33 -16.46 -35.70
N GLY A 164 15.56 -15.35 -35.00
CA GLY A 164 16.81 -14.61 -35.00
C GLY A 164 17.11 -14.05 -33.62
N SER A 165 17.13 -14.92 -32.60
CA SER A 165 17.58 -14.58 -31.26
C SER A 165 19.10 -14.37 -31.26
N THR A 166 19.55 -13.20 -30.82
CA THR A 166 20.92 -13.03 -30.30
C THR A 166 20.86 -12.42 -28.91
N SER A 167 20.59 -13.26 -27.91
CA SER A 167 20.88 -12.92 -26.52
C SER A 167 22.40 -12.94 -26.31
N LYS A 168 23.03 -11.79 -26.08
CA LYS A 168 24.36 -11.74 -25.47
C LYS A 168 24.38 -10.77 -24.28
N SER A 169 24.44 -11.39 -23.11
CA SER A 169 25.15 -10.97 -21.88
C SER A 169 24.48 -9.99 -20.91
N LEU A 170 23.80 -10.56 -19.91
CA LEU A 170 23.48 -9.94 -18.60
C LEU A 170 24.05 -10.79 -17.44
N LYS A 171 25.20 -11.46 -17.65
CA LYS A 171 25.82 -12.37 -16.65
C LYS A 171 26.81 -11.69 -15.69
N SER A 172 27.01 -10.36 -15.74
CA SER A 172 27.99 -9.68 -14.87
C SER A 172 27.43 -9.12 -13.55
N HIS A 173 26.12 -9.17 -13.28
CA HIS A 173 25.54 -8.55 -12.08
C HIS A 173 25.24 -9.48 -10.89
N PHE A 174 25.42 -10.80 -11.02
CA PHE A 174 25.05 -11.75 -9.96
C PHE A 174 26.09 -11.92 -8.84
N LYS A 175 27.37 -11.59 -9.05
CA LYS A 175 28.43 -11.79 -8.04
C LYS A 175 28.51 -10.70 -6.96
N SER A 176 27.83 -9.56 -7.12
CA SER A 176 27.88 -8.46 -6.14
C SER A 176 26.89 -8.62 -4.99
N ALA A 177 25.79 -9.35 -5.19
CA ALA A 177 24.73 -9.48 -4.17
C ALA A 177 25.05 -10.52 -3.09
N GLU A 178 25.89 -11.52 -3.39
CA GLU A 178 26.27 -12.56 -2.42
C GLU A 178 27.22 -12.03 -1.34
N HIS A 179 28.04 -11.02 -1.67
CA HIS A 179 29.00 -10.43 -0.72
C HIS A 179 28.32 -9.54 0.35
N GLU A 180 27.22 -8.86 0.00
CA GLU A 180 26.42 -8.08 0.97
C GLU A 180 25.59 -8.95 1.92
N ILE A 181 25.24 -10.18 1.51
CA ILE A 181 24.47 -11.13 2.33
C ILE A 181 25.35 -11.76 3.43
N GLN A 182 26.66 -11.90 3.19
CA GLN A 182 27.58 -12.55 4.12
C GLN A 182 28.01 -11.63 5.29
N GLU A 183 27.97 -10.31 5.14
CA GLU A 183 28.21 -9.37 6.26
C GLU A 183 27.04 -9.32 7.26
N CYS A 184 25.80 -9.49 6.80
CA CYS A 184 24.60 -9.34 7.63
C CYS A 184 24.40 -10.50 8.64
N SER A 185 25.12 -11.60 8.45
CA SER A 185 25.07 -12.80 9.32
C SER A 185 26.08 -12.77 10.48
N ARG A 186 26.98 -11.78 10.55
CA ARG A 186 28.05 -11.69 11.58
C ARG A 186 27.99 -10.46 12.49
N LEU A 187 26.94 -9.63 12.43
CA LEU A 187 26.92 -8.37 13.17
C LEU A 187 26.61 -8.56 14.68
N PRO A 188 27.48 -8.08 15.60
CA PRO A 188 27.24 -8.11 17.04
C PRO A 188 26.01 -7.28 17.47
N LEU A 189 25.42 -7.61 18.62
CA LEU A 189 24.31 -6.86 19.26
C LEU A 189 24.53 -5.33 19.32
N LYS A 190 25.78 -4.86 19.37
CA LYS A 190 26.13 -3.42 19.33
C LYS A 190 25.79 -2.73 17.99
N VAL A 191 25.70 -3.46 16.88
CA VAL A 191 25.35 -2.89 15.56
C VAL A 191 23.84 -2.78 15.36
N LYS A 192 23.02 -3.59 16.06
CA LYS A 192 21.56 -3.34 16.15
C LYS A 192 21.29 -1.93 16.66
N ASN A 193 22.06 -1.45 17.64
CA ASN A 193 21.92 -0.11 18.20
C ASN A 193 22.44 1.02 17.31
N LYS A 194 23.20 0.72 16.24
CA LYS A 194 23.73 1.77 15.33
C LYS A 194 22.77 2.12 14.18
N CYS A 195 21.71 1.33 13.97
CA CYS A 195 20.64 1.63 13.01
C CYS A 195 19.55 2.57 13.58
N PHE A 196 19.58 2.87 14.89
CA PHE A 196 18.57 3.67 15.61
C PHE A 196 19.02 5.11 15.87
N GLN A 197 19.54 5.81 14.85
CA GLN A 197 19.81 7.25 14.96
C GLN A 197 18.71 8.13 14.34
N ASP A 198 17.73 7.53 13.66
CA ASP A 198 16.52 8.23 13.24
C ASP A 198 15.46 8.10 14.34
N THR A 199 14.96 9.23 14.85
CA THR A 199 13.88 9.25 15.86
C THR A 199 12.61 8.64 15.27
N SER A 200 12.26 7.43 15.69
CA SER A 200 11.02 6.76 15.28
C SER A 200 9.82 7.30 16.06
N SER A 201 8.71 7.48 15.37
CA SER A 201 7.47 7.97 15.97
C SER A 201 6.33 6.97 15.78
N GLY A 202 5.44 6.84 16.76
CA GLY A 202 4.24 5.99 16.69
C GLY A 202 2.98 6.76 17.08
N VAL A 203 1.88 6.53 16.35
CA VAL A 203 0.58 7.13 16.62
C VAL A 203 -0.42 6.04 17.00
N TRP A 204 -1.09 6.22 18.13
CA TRP A 204 -2.19 5.38 18.60
C TRP A 204 -3.46 6.21 18.67
N TRP A 205 -4.42 5.84 17.83
CA TRP A 205 -5.71 6.48 17.73
C TRP A 205 -6.79 5.59 18.32
N ASP A 206 -7.38 6.07 19.40
CA ASP A 206 -8.55 5.50 20.05
C ASP A 206 -9.81 5.85 19.27
N MET A 207 -10.24 4.93 18.42
CA MET A 207 -11.42 5.07 17.57
C MET A 207 -12.73 5.08 18.36
N ASP A 208 -12.73 4.70 19.64
CA ASP A 208 -13.96 4.71 20.43
C ASP A 208 -14.28 6.10 20.99
N THR A 209 -13.31 7.03 20.99
CA THR A 209 -13.45 8.34 21.64
C THR A 209 -13.15 9.54 20.75
N CYS A 210 -12.09 9.51 19.95
CA CYS A 210 -11.81 10.55 18.96
C CYS A 210 -12.43 10.14 17.63
N LEU A 211 -13.72 10.41 17.44
CA LEU A 211 -14.47 9.94 16.26
C LEU A 211 -14.18 10.80 15.04
N VAL A 212 -14.22 10.19 13.85
CA VAL A 212 -14.24 10.95 12.60
C VAL A 212 -15.55 11.75 12.54
N PRO A 213 -15.50 13.09 12.39
CA PRO A 213 -16.71 13.91 12.35
C PRO A 213 -17.66 13.51 11.22
N LYS A 214 -18.97 13.65 11.44
CA LYS A 214 -19.97 13.35 10.41
C LYS A 214 -19.77 14.26 9.19
N GLY A 215 -19.67 13.66 8.01
CA GLY A 215 -19.43 14.38 6.76
C GLY A 215 -17.95 14.63 6.44
N PHE A 216 -17.03 14.30 7.35
CA PHE A 216 -15.61 14.24 7.04
C PHE A 216 -15.32 12.97 6.23
N ASP A 217 -14.51 13.09 5.17
CA ASP A 217 -14.11 11.96 4.35
C ASP A 217 -13.08 11.09 5.09
N PRO A 218 -13.42 9.85 5.50
CA PRO A 218 -12.50 9.05 6.32
C PRO A 218 -11.26 8.57 5.55
N PHE A 219 -11.20 8.71 4.21
CA PHE A 219 -9.98 8.51 3.42
C PHE A 219 -8.90 9.59 3.67
N GLN A 220 -9.29 10.75 4.21
CA GLN A 220 -8.40 11.88 4.43
C GLN A 220 -7.71 11.87 5.81
N VAL A 221 -8.24 11.11 6.77
CA VAL A 221 -7.77 11.11 8.17
C VAL A 221 -6.25 10.96 8.27
N ARG A 222 -5.68 10.01 7.54
CA ARG A 222 -4.24 9.75 7.57
C ARG A 222 -3.42 10.97 7.17
N GLN A 223 -3.84 11.64 6.10
CA GLN A 223 -3.11 12.73 5.47
C GLN A 223 -3.14 13.97 6.35
N CYS A 224 -4.30 14.24 6.95
CA CYS A 224 -4.44 15.33 7.91
C CYS A 224 -3.54 15.10 9.14
N ILE A 225 -3.49 13.88 9.66
CA ILE A 225 -2.57 13.51 10.76
C ILE A 225 -1.10 13.67 10.33
N GLU A 226 -0.71 13.20 9.14
CA GLU A 226 0.65 13.38 8.61
C GLU A 226 1.03 14.85 8.42
N SER A 227 0.11 15.65 7.90
CA SER A 227 0.29 17.09 7.66
C SER A 227 0.47 17.85 8.99
N ALA A 228 -0.41 17.60 9.95
CA ALA A 228 -0.34 18.23 11.28
C ALA A 228 0.94 17.84 12.05
N LEU A 229 1.42 16.60 11.86
CA LEU A 229 2.55 16.04 12.59
C LEU A 229 3.80 15.89 11.68
N LYS A 230 3.94 16.71 10.65
CA LYS A 230 4.99 16.59 9.63
C LYS A 230 6.42 16.52 10.17
N ASN A 231 6.67 17.16 11.32
CA ASN A 231 7.98 17.18 11.98
C ASN A 231 8.31 15.87 12.74
N HIS A 232 7.33 14.98 12.91
CA HIS A 232 7.49 13.69 13.57
C HIS A 232 7.54 12.52 12.58
N LEU A 233 7.44 12.82 11.28
CA LEU A 233 7.50 11.83 10.21
C LEU A 233 8.92 11.23 10.07
N PRO A 234 9.06 9.93 9.77
CA PRO A 234 8.00 8.94 9.56
C PRO A 234 7.39 8.40 10.86
N PHE A 235 6.09 8.13 10.84
CA PHE A 235 5.41 7.38 11.90
C PHE A 235 4.43 6.34 11.36
N THR A 236 4.10 5.35 12.20
CA THR A 236 3.00 4.41 11.97
C THR A 236 1.74 4.91 12.67
N ILE A 237 0.55 4.72 12.08
CA ILE A 237 -0.74 5.01 12.73
C ILE A 237 -1.49 3.72 13.01
N SER A 238 -1.92 3.55 14.25
CA SER A 238 -2.70 2.41 14.74
C SER A 238 -4.03 2.92 15.27
N ALA A 239 -5.12 2.65 14.55
CA ALA A 239 -6.48 2.96 14.96
C ALA A 239 -7.06 1.74 15.68
N ILE A 240 -7.36 1.88 16.97
CA ILE A 240 -7.72 0.78 17.86
C ILE A 240 -9.08 1.12 18.48
N GLY A 241 -10.01 0.18 18.40
CA GLY A 241 -11.32 0.34 19.00
C GLY A 241 -12.24 -0.85 18.74
N ASN A 242 -13.49 -0.73 19.16
CA ASN A 242 -14.49 -1.77 18.99
C ASN A 242 -15.05 -1.76 17.57
N VAL A 243 -14.30 -2.35 16.64
CA VAL A 243 -14.62 -2.45 15.21
C VAL A 243 -15.73 -3.51 14.91
N ARG A 244 -16.81 -3.53 15.69
CA ARG A 244 -18.00 -4.37 15.40
C ARG A 244 -18.93 -3.74 14.36
N SER A 245 -18.65 -2.50 13.95
CA SER A 245 -19.33 -1.83 12.86
C SER A 245 -19.05 -2.53 11.51
N PRO A 246 -19.97 -2.41 10.52
CA PRO A 246 -19.76 -2.94 9.19
C PRO A 246 -18.39 -2.56 8.63
N TYR A 247 -17.78 -3.48 7.86
CA TYR A 247 -16.49 -3.27 7.19
C TYR A 247 -16.37 -1.92 6.47
N ARG A 248 -17.47 -1.47 5.87
CA ARG A 248 -17.59 -0.17 5.17
C ARG A 248 -17.17 1.04 6.02
N ASP A 249 -17.35 0.98 7.34
CA ASP A 249 -17.15 2.13 8.22
C ASP A 249 -15.66 2.37 8.55
N TRP A 250 -14.84 1.32 8.52
CA TRP A 250 -13.41 1.40 8.81
C TRP A 250 -12.54 1.07 7.60
N TYR A 251 -13.12 0.59 6.49
CA TYR A 251 -12.42 0.39 5.24
C TYR A 251 -11.67 1.64 4.74
N PRO A 252 -12.26 2.85 4.72
CA PRO A 252 -11.53 4.02 4.25
C PRO A 252 -10.28 4.32 5.11
N ILE A 253 -10.41 4.12 6.43
CA ILE A 253 -9.31 4.26 7.39
C ILE A 253 -8.23 3.21 7.09
N PHE A 254 -8.61 1.94 6.97
CA PHE A 254 -7.69 0.84 6.67
C PHE A 254 -6.99 1.00 5.32
N SER A 255 -7.74 1.32 4.27
CA SER A 255 -7.26 1.49 2.90
C SER A 255 -6.36 2.71 2.74
N SER A 256 -6.53 3.75 3.57
CA SER A 256 -5.55 4.84 3.67
C SER A 256 -4.20 4.39 4.25
N GLY A 257 -4.06 3.15 4.72
CA GLY A 257 -2.84 2.64 5.33
C GLY A 257 -2.70 2.99 6.80
N ILE A 258 -3.82 3.15 7.52
CA ILE A 258 -3.87 3.14 8.98
C ILE A 258 -4.11 1.70 9.46
N ARG A 259 -3.43 1.27 10.53
CA ARG A 259 -3.60 -0.08 11.09
C ARG A 259 -4.88 -0.10 11.91
N VAL A 260 -5.93 -0.72 11.39
CA VAL A 260 -7.17 -0.91 12.16
C VAL A 260 -7.05 -2.17 13.00
N ILE A 261 -7.15 -2.04 14.33
CA ILE A 261 -7.07 -3.15 15.29
C ILE A 261 -8.40 -3.23 16.03
N HIS A 262 -9.06 -4.39 15.94
CA HIS A 262 -10.23 -4.68 16.78
C HIS A 262 -9.78 -4.91 18.22
N GLY A 263 -10.01 -3.92 19.07
CA GLY A 263 -9.82 -3.98 20.52
C GLY A 263 -11.17 -4.02 21.22
N LYS A 264 -11.38 -4.99 22.11
CA LYS A 264 -12.60 -5.08 22.92
C LYS A 264 -12.44 -4.34 24.25
N ASP A 265 -11.19 -4.18 24.71
CA ASP A 265 -10.86 -3.66 26.03
C ASP A 265 -10.40 -2.19 25.97
N GLY A 266 -10.66 -1.51 24.85
CA GLY A 266 -10.45 -0.07 24.66
C GLY A 266 -9.02 0.37 24.98
N PRO A 267 -8.78 1.19 26.03
CA PRO A 267 -7.44 1.69 26.36
C PRO A 267 -6.43 0.58 26.64
N VAL A 268 -6.88 -0.55 27.20
CA VAL A 268 -5.99 -1.67 27.55
C VAL A 268 -5.32 -2.27 26.31
N ASP A 269 -6.06 -2.38 25.20
CA ASP A 269 -5.50 -2.87 23.93
C ASP A 269 -4.52 -1.87 23.32
N ILE A 270 -4.80 -0.57 23.46
CA ILE A 270 -3.88 0.50 23.05
C ILE A 270 -2.57 0.42 23.84
N LEU A 271 -2.66 0.27 25.16
CA LEU A 271 -1.50 0.15 26.05
C LEU A 271 -0.59 -1.02 25.66
N LYS A 272 -1.19 -2.20 25.46
CA LYS A 272 -0.44 -3.40 25.04
C LYS A 272 0.25 -3.18 23.70
N ASP A 273 -0.39 -2.51 22.74
CA ASP A 273 0.24 -2.21 21.44
C ASP A 273 1.39 -1.20 21.59
N MET A 274 1.22 -0.14 22.40
CA MET A 274 2.27 0.84 22.71
C MET A 274 3.50 0.17 23.35
N GLU A 275 3.30 -0.69 24.34
CA GLU A 275 4.38 -1.42 25.01
C GLU A 275 5.12 -2.35 24.04
N ARG A 276 4.39 -3.11 23.23
CA ARG A 276 4.99 -3.98 22.21
C ARG A 276 5.80 -3.18 21.20
N TRP A 277 5.31 -2.02 20.78
CA TRP A 277 6.02 -1.16 19.86
C TRP A 277 7.33 -0.66 20.49
N ALA A 278 7.29 -0.19 21.74
CA ALA A 278 8.45 0.32 22.48
C ALA A 278 9.59 -0.70 22.65
N LEU A 279 9.30 -2.01 22.64
CA LEU A 279 10.34 -3.05 22.66
C LEU A 279 11.32 -2.98 21.49
N SER A 280 10.88 -2.41 20.36
CA SER A 280 11.71 -2.26 19.15
C SER A 280 12.07 -0.82 18.81
N HIS A 281 11.66 0.15 19.63
CA HIS A 281 11.86 1.57 19.38
C HIS A 281 12.28 2.28 20.68
N PRO A 282 13.54 2.12 21.12
CA PRO A 282 14.01 2.74 22.36
C PRO A 282 14.06 4.29 22.25
N PRO A 283 14.10 5.01 23.38
CA PRO A 283 14.36 6.44 23.41
C PRO A 283 15.62 6.84 22.62
N PRO A 284 15.65 7.99 21.91
CA PRO A 284 14.66 9.07 21.90
C PRO A 284 13.58 8.91 20.81
N ALA A 285 12.51 8.17 21.11
CA ALA A 285 11.35 7.96 20.23
C ALA A 285 10.15 8.81 20.68
N THR A 286 9.24 9.10 19.75
CA THR A 286 8.02 9.90 20.03
C THR A 286 6.78 9.01 20.03
N LEU A 287 5.99 9.10 21.10
CA LEU A 287 4.69 8.44 21.25
C LEU A 287 3.58 9.48 21.10
N ILE A 288 2.62 9.24 20.22
CA ILE A 288 1.52 10.15 19.95
C ILE A 288 0.21 9.43 20.26
N LEU A 289 -0.51 9.90 21.28
CA LEU A 289 -1.76 9.29 21.76
C LEU A 289 -2.96 10.19 21.43
N ILE A 290 -3.82 9.72 20.53
CA ILE A 290 -5.10 10.33 20.17
C ILE A 290 -6.23 9.57 20.89
N SER A 291 -6.88 10.18 21.88
CA SER A 291 -7.93 9.56 22.74
C SER A 291 -8.63 10.62 23.59
N ASP A 292 -9.77 10.33 24.21
CA ASP A 292 -10.30 11.14 25.35
C ASP A 292 -10.23 10.40 26.69
N ARG A 293 -9.73 9.15 26.76
CA ARG A 293 -9.70 8.31 27.97
C ARG A 293 -8.42 8.45 28.79
N GLU A 294 -7.93 9.68 28.95
CA GLU A 294 -6.63 9.98 29.54
C GLU A 294 -6.43 9.33 30.93
N GLU A 295 -7.47 9.39 31.76
CA GLU A 295 -7.48 8.87 33.13
C GLU A 295 -7.06 7.41 33.22
N VAL A 296 -7.39 6.61 32.20
CA VAL A 296 -7.03 5.17 32.17
C VAL A 296 -5.54 5.00 31.87
N PHE A 297 -5.00 5.78 30.94
CA PHE A 297 -3.56 5.73 30.60
C PHE A 297 -2.70 6.31 31.73
N VAL A 298 -3.13 7.39 32.37
CA VAL A 298 -2.40 7.96 33.52
C VAL A 298 -2.52 7.05 34.74
N GLY A 299 -3.72 6.55 35.04
CA GLY A 299 -3.98 5.69 36.20
C GLY A 299 -3.24 4.35 36.16
N SER A 300 -2.95 3.83 34.96
CA SER A 300 -2.10 2.64 34.79
C SER A 300 -0.60 2.89 35.00
N GLY A 301 -0.16 4.16 35.09
CA GLY A 301 1.24 4.54 35.30
C GLY A 301 2.13 4.47 34.05
N ILE A 302 1.58 4.05 32.90
CA ILE A 302 2.37 3.79 31.69
C ILE A 302 2.91 5.06 31.01
N LEU A 303 2.13 6.14 30.95
CA LEU A 303 2.56 7.41 30.34
C LEU A 303 3.65 8.10 31.19
N PRO A 304 3.52 8.19 32.54
CA PRO A 304 4.64 8.56 33.39
C PRO A 304 5.88 7.69 33.19
N SER A 305 5.73 6.36 33.14
CA SER A 305 6.84 5.43 32.90
C SER A 305 7.53 5.65 31.55
N PHE A 306 6.79 5.91 30.47
CA PHE A 306 7.38 6.27 29.19
C PHE A 306 8.14 7.61 29.26
N LYS A 307 7.58 8.60 29.95
CA LYS A 307 8.24 9.91 30.12
C LYS A 307 9.56 9.77 30.90
N GLU A 308 9.57 9.01 31.99
CA GLU A 308 10.76 8.73 32.81
C GLU A 308 11.84 7.97 32.02
N ARG A 309 11.42 7.06 31.13
CA ARG A 309 12.34 6.38 30.21
C ARG A 309 12.92 7.29 29.12
N GLY A 310 12.45 8.52 28.97
CA GLY A 310 12.98 9.49 28.01
C GLY A 310 12.26 9.53 26.66
N TYR A 311 11.04 8.99 26.57
CA TYR A 311 10.20 9.16 25.38
C TYR A 311 9.63 10.59 25.33
N THR A 312 9.51 11.13 24.11
CA THR A 312 8.67 12.30 23.86
C THR A 312 7.23 11.84 23.73
N ILE A 313 6.29 12.48 24.44
CA ILE A 313 4.87 12.10 24.39
C ILE A 313 4.06 13.30 23.89
N ILE A 314 3.29 13.10 22.82
CA ILE A 314 2.35 14.08 22.27
C ILE A 314 0.95 13.54 22.53
N ARG A 315 0.07 14.41 23.03
CA ARG A 315 -1.31 14.08 23.35
C ARG A 315 -2.25 14.79 22.40
N ALA A 316 -3.20 14.08 21.84
CA ALA A 316 -4.26 14.65 21.03
C ALA A 316 -5.65 14.20 21.49
N PHE A 317 -6.60 15.11 21.59
CA PHE A 317 -7.90 14.83 22.21
C PHE A 317 -9.01 15.61 21.52
N GLN A 318 -10.23 15.11 21.61
CA GLN A 318 -11.42 15.79 21.11
C GLN A 318 -12.02 16.68 22.20
N LYS A 319 -12.04 16.23 23.46
CA LYS A 319 -12.56 17.01 24.59
C LYS A 319 -11.43 17.61 25.41
N HIS A 320 -11.47 18.93 25.61
CA HIS A 320 -10.45 19.66 26.33
C HIS A 320 -10.38 19.24 27.81
N THR A 321 -9.17 19.03 28.32
CA THR A 321 -8.93 18.83 29.75
C THR A 321 -8.64 20.17 30.42
N GLU A 322 -9.16 20.40 31.63
CA GLU A 322 -9.00 21.70 32.32
C GLU A 322 -7.55 21.95 32.78
N VAL A 323 -6.78 20.88 33.00
CA VAL A 323 -5.39 20.95 33.47
C VAL A 323 -4.47 20.18 32.51
N PRO A 324 -3.43 20.83 31.96
CA PRO A 324 -2.45 20.14 31.10
C PRO A 324 -1.72 19.02 31.84
N PRO A 325 -1.58 17.82 31.25
CA PRO A 325 -0.90 16.72 31.90
C PRO A 325 0.62 16.89 31.90
N LYS A 326 1.26 16.52 33.02
CA LYS A 326 2.73 16.65 33.20
C LYS A 326 3.56 15.72 32.32
N TYR A 327 2.99 14.60 31.84
CA TYR A 327 3.72 13.64 31.01
C TYR A 327 3.86 14.10 29.55
N ALA A 328 2.92 14.92 29.06
CA ALA A 328 2.86 15.30 27.65
C ALA A 328 3.77 16.51 27.38
N SER A 329 4.52 16.42 26.29
CA SER A 329 5.35 17.52 25.77
C SER A 329 4.58 18.50 24.90
N GLN A 330 3.48 18.04 24.29
CA GLN A 330 2.62 18.83 23.42
C GLN A 330 1.18 18.30 23.50
N MET A 331 0.22 19.22 23.38
CA MET A 331 -1.21 18.94 23.29
C MET A 331 -1.76 19.44 21.96
N ILE A 332 -2.64 18.67 21.34
CA ILE A 332 -3.23 18.98 20.03
C ILE A 332 -4.73 18.65 20.04
N LEU A 333 -5.56 19.49 19.45
CA LEU A 333 -6.98 19.16 19.27
C LEU A 333 -7.16 18.18 18.11
N TRP A 334 -8.06 17.20 18.28
CA TRP A 334 -8.42 16.26 17.22
C TRP A 334 -8.94 16.98 15.97
N ASP A 335 -9.76 18.01 16.15
CA ASP A 335 -10.28 18.83 15.05
C ASP A 335 -9.16 19.55 14.29
N TYR A 336 -8.09 19.98 14.99
CA TYR A 336 -6.91 20.56 14.35
C TYR A 336 -6.15 19.49 13.54
N LEU A 337 -5.98 18.28 14.09
CA LEU A 337 -5.36 17.17 13.35
C LEU A 337 -6.11 16.85 12.06
N LEU A 338 -7.44 16.98 12.04
CA LEU A 338 -8.26 16.75 10.85
C LEU A 338 -8.34 17.95 9.90
N SER A 339 -8.13 19.18 10.39
CA SER A 339 -8.19 20.41 9.58
C SER A 339 -6.86 20.74 8.87
N ALA A 340 -5.72 20.25 9.38
CA ALA A 340 -4.40 20.58 8.86
C ALA A 340 -4.14 20.11 7.41
N GLY A 341 -4.90 19.15 6.89
CA GLY A 341 -4.82 18.71 5.49
C GLY A 341 -5.50 19.67 4.50
N CYS A 342 -6.23 20.67 4.98
CA CYS A 342 -7.03 21.58 4.14
C CYS A 342 -6.29 22.86 3.70
N GLU A 343 -5.06 23.11 4.17
CA GLU A 343 -4.40 24.41 4.03
C GLU A 343 -3.52 24.58 2.76
N ASP A 344 -3.20 23.50 2.04
CA ASP A 344 -2.26 23.56 0.89
C ASP A 344 -2.90 24.01 -0.45
N SER A 345 -4.16 24.45 -0.49
CA SER A 345 -4.86 24.82 -1.74
C SER A 345 -5.00 26.32 -2.03
N ASN A 346 -4.39 27.21 -1.26
CA ASN A 346 -4.50 28.65 -1.52
C ASN A 346 -3.36 29.16 -2.41
N GLN A 347 -3.39 28.78 -3.69
CA GLN A 347 -2.93 29.65 -4.77
C GLN A 347 -4.11 29.91 -5.70
N GLU A 348 -4.44 31.20 -5.81
CA GLU A 348 -5.55 31.73 -6.58
C GLU A 348 -5.58 31.19 -8.00
N THR A 349 -6.68 30.54 -8.39
CA THR A 349 -7.16 30.63 -9.78
C THR A 349 -8.68 30.56 -9.77
N THR A 350 -9.26 31.62 -10.29
CA THR A 350 -10.69 31.89 -10.42
C THR A 350 -11.45 30.81 -11.17
N SER A 351 -12.57 30.39 -10.56
CA SER A 351 -13.82 29.90 -11.15
C SER A 351 -13.72 28.92 -12.33
N THR A 352 -13.78 27.61 -12.05
CA THR A 352 -14.58 26.64 -12.81
C THR A 352 -14.77 25.38 -11.97
N LYS A 353 -16.00 24.85 -11.96
CA LYS A 353 -16.50 23.60 -11.33
C LYS A 353 -15.53 22.88 -10.37
N VAL A 354 -15.91 22.86 -9.09
CA VAL A 354 -15.30 22.04 -8.03
C VAL A 354 -15.31 20.56 -8.45
N GLU A 355 -14.22 20.11 -9.05
CA GLU A 355 -13.83 18.70 -9.00
C GLU A 355 -13.48 18.38 -7.56
N TYR A 356 -14.00 17.25 -7.06
CA TYR A 356 -13.60 16.66 -5.80
C TYR A 356 -12.09 16.43 -5.83
N LYS A 357 -11.32 17.39 -5.31
CA LYS A 357 -9.89 17.26 -5.10
C LYS A 357 -9.70 16.40 -3.85
N CYS A 358 -9.94 15.09 -4.01
CA CYS A 358 -9.41 14.09 -3.13
C CYS A 358 -7.88 14.20 -3.19
N SER A 359 -7.24 14.84 -2.20
CA SER A 359 -5.94 14.35 -1.80
C SER A 359 -6.24 12.98 -1.19
N GLU A 360 -6.02 11.92 -1.97
CA GLU A 360 -6.11 10.54 -1.52
C GLU A 360 -4.73 10.13 -1.04
N THR A 361 -4.66 9.16 -0.12
CA THR A 361 -3.37 8.52 0.21
C THR A 361 -2.75 8.05 -1.09
N ALA A 362 -1.61 8.61 -1.50
CA ALA A 362 -1.06 8.32 -2.83
C ALA A 362 -0.42 6.94 -2.91
N TRP A 363 0.08 6.41 -1.79
CA TRP A 363 0.68 5.09 -1.74
C TRP A 363 0.56 4.39 -0.38
N VAL A 364 0.59 3.06 -0.38
CA VAL A 364 0.71 2.21 0.81
C VAL A 364 1.75 1.10 0.61
N CYS A 365 2.31 0.57 1.70
CA CYS A 365 3.28 -0.51 1.68
C CYS A 365 2.69 -1.80 2.27
N ASN A 366 2.23 -2.71 1.41
CA ASN A 366 1.65 -3.99 1.84
C ASN A 366 2.65 -4.88 2.59
N MET A 367 3.94 -4.77 2.27
CA MET A 367 4.99 -5.48 3.00
C MET A 367 4.97 -5.17 4.49
N CYS A 368 4.91 -3.87 4.80
CA CYS A 368 4.92 -3.41 6.17
C CYS A 368 3.54 -3.61 6.80
N ILE A 369 2.44 -3.31 6.09
CA ILE A 369 1.07 -3.52 6.58
C ILE A 369 0.89 -4.95 7.10
N LYS A 370 1.27 -5.97 6.30
CA LYS A 370 1.17 -7.38 6.69
C LYS A 370 2.04 -7.76 7.91
N SER A 371 3.11 -7.02 8.16
CA SER A 371 3.96 -7.21 9.34
C SER A 371 3.41 -6.54 10.62
N GLY A 372 2.21 -5.94 10.53
CA GLY A 372 1.64 -5.13 11.60
C GLY A 372 2.27 -3.73 11.70
N ARG A 373 3.07 -3.30 10.72
CA ARG A 373 3.70 -1.97 10.66
C ARG A 373 3.09 -1.19 9.51
N THR A 374 2.15 -0.30 9.77
CA THR A 374 1.46 0.41 8.68
C THR A 374 2.27 1.59 8.19
N PHE A 375 2.59 1.59 6.90
CA PHE A 375 3.25 2.69 6.23
C PHE A 375 2.54 3.01 4.91
N ALA A 376 2.16 4.26 4.79
CA ALA A 376 1.56 4.84 3.61
C ALA A 376 2.02 6.30 3.50
N GLY A 377 1.56 7.02 2.50
CA GLY A 377 1.88 8.43 2.37
C GLY A 377 1.25 9.09 1.17
N GLU A 378 1.33 10.41 1.15
CA GLU A 378 0.71 11.26 0.12
C GLU A 378 1.65 11.65 -1.04
N SER A 379 2.94 11.33 -0.95
CA SER A 379 3.92 11.84 -1.92
C SER A 379 5.07 10.90 -2.21
N TYR A 380 5.73 11.13 -3.34
CA TYR A 380 6.92 10.38 -3.72
C TYR A 380 8.05 10.59 -2.70
N LYS A 381 8.12 11.78 -2.08
CA LYS A 381 9.08 12.09 -1.02
C LYS A 381 8.82 11.24 0.23
N SER A 382 7.55 11.06 0.64
CA SER A 382 7.20 10.21 1.77
C SER A 382 7.46 8.72 1.46
N LEU A 383 7.20 8.26 0.23
CA LEU A 383 7.54 6.90 -0.21
C LEU A 383 9.04 6.63 -0.13
N LYS A 384 9.86 7.54 -0.66
CA LYS A 384 11.33 7.42 -0.62
C LYS A 384 11.87 7.44 0.81
N ARG A 385 11.28 8.27 1.68
CA ARG A 385 11.60 8.29 3.11
C ARG A 385 11.26 6.96 3.77
N HIS A 386 10.11 6.37 3.45
CA HIS A 386 9.71 5.06 3.93
C HIS A 386 10.68 3.95 3.50
N PHE A 387 11.06 3.86 2.22
CA PHE A 387 12.02 2.85 1.76
C PHE A 387 13.39 2.93 2.42
N LYS A 388 13.77 4.11 2.93
CA LYS A 388 15.00 4.31 3.69
C LYS A 388 14.88 3.92 5.16
N SER A 389 13.65 3.78 5.69
CA SER A 389 13.40 3.56 7.11
C SER A 389 13.91 2.20 7.58
N ALA A 390 14.32 2.13 8.85
CA ALA A 390 14.82 0.90 9.45
C ALA A 390 13.72 -0.19 9.45
N GLU A 391 12.47 0.19 9.66
CA GLU A 391 11.33 -0.72 9.68
C GLU A 391 11.13 -1.39 8.32
N HIS A 392 11.20 -0.62 7.23
CA HIS A 392 11.09 -1.16 5.88
C HIS A 392 12.22 -2.16 5.63
N LYS A 393 13.47 -1.77 5.88
CA LYS A 393 14.65 -2.63 5.70
C LYS A 393 14.57 -3.93 6.51
N ILE A 394 14.08 -3.88 7.75
CA ILE A 394 13.87 -5.08 8.58
C ILE A 394 12.87 -6.03 7.91
N GLN A 395 11.77 -5.51 7.37
CA GLN A 395 10.78 -6.33 6.66
C GLN A 395 11.30 -6.87 5.33
N GLU A 396 12.16 -6.13 4.65
CA GLU A 396 12.85 -6.63 3.46
C GLU A 396 13.78 -7.81 3.80
N CYS A 397 14.58 -7.70 4.85
CA CYS A 397 15.48 -8.76 5.30
C CYS A 397 14.75 -10.00 5.82
N SER A 398 13.66 -9.83 6.59
CA SER A 398 12.90 -10.95 7.17
C SER A 398 12.27 -11.83 6.09
N ARG A 399 11.70 -11.21 5.04
CA ARG A 399 11.10 -11.94 3.91
C ARG A 399 12.13 -12.67 3.04
N LEU A 400 13.32 -12.11 2.87
CA LEU A 400 14.41 -12.80 2.17
C LEU A 400 14.80 -14.08 2.92
N ARG A 401 14.90 -14.04 4.25
CA ARG A 401 15.20 -15.24 5.06
C ARG A 401 14.13 -16.32 4.95
N LEU A 402 12.85 -15.94 4.90
CA LEU A 402 11.75 -16.90 4.68
C LEU A 402 11.81 -17.54 3.30
N LYS A 403 12.07 -16.75 2.24
CA LYS A 403 12.22 -17.29 0.87
C LYS A 403 13.42 -18.24 0.75
N VAL A 404 14.55 -17.93 1.39
CA VAL A 404 15.72 -18.84 1.44
C VAL A 404 15.39 -20.13 2.19
N LYS A 405 14.73 -20.05 3.34
CA LYS A 405 14.29 -21.25 4.08
C LYS A 405 13.32 -22.11 3.28
N ASN A 406 12.36 -21.49 2.59
CA ASN A 406 11.39 -22.22 1.77
C ASN A 406 12.03 -22.82 0.51
N LYS A 407 12.99 -22.12 -0.12
CA LYS A 407 13.74 -22.65 -1.26
C LYS A 407 14.60 -23.87 -0.85
N CYS A 408 15.29 -23.80 0.29
CA CYS A 408 16.01 -24.95 0.84
C CYS A 408 15.07 -26.11 1.21
N PHE A 409 13.85 -25.82 1.68
CA PHE A 409 12.85 -26.86 1.94
C PHE A 409 12.34 -27.50 0.65
N GLN A 410 12.06 -26.73 -0.41
CA GLN A 410 11.58 -27.28 -1.68
C GLN A 410 12.65 -28.06 -2.44
N GLU A 411 13.92 -27.65 -2.34
CA GLU A 411 15.06 -28.41 -2.87
C GLU A 411 15.28 -29.71 -2.08
N ALA A 412 15.06 -29.71 -0.76
CA ALA A 412 15.08 -30.94 0.05
C ALA A 412 13.90 -31.88 -0.23
N SER A 413 12.72 -31.34 -0.59
CA SER A 413 11.52 -32.14 -0.92
C SER A 413 11.49 -32.70 -2.35
N SER A 414 12.34 -32.21 -3.25
CA SER A 414 12.43 -32.63 -4.66
C SER A 414 13.64 -33.51 -4.96
N GLY A 415 14.41 -33.86 -3.93
CA GLY A 415 15.54 -34.78 -4.02
C GLY A 415 15.08 -36.21 -4.30
N VAL A 416 15.01 -36.56 -5.59
CA VAL A 416 15.10 -37.93 -6.08
C VAL A 416 16.38 -38.55 -5.49
N TRP A 417 16.21 -39.61 -4.71
CA TRP A 417 17.31 -40.44 -4.23
C TRP A 417 17.96 -41.09 -5.46
N TRP A 418 19.17 -40.66 -5.80
CA TRP A 418 20.05 -41.46 -6.62
C TRP A 418 20.87 -42.32 -5.67
N ASP A 419 20.49 -43.59 -5.56
CA ASP A 419 21.43 -44.64 -5.14
C ASP A 419 22.56 -44.69 -6.16
N MET A 420 23.80 -44.59 -5.69
CA MET A 420 24.95 -45.21 -6.34
C MET A 420 25.95 -45.65 -5.26
N ASP A 421 25.96 -46.97 -5.06
CA ASP A 421 27.03 -47.92 -4.71
C ASP A 421 27.94 -47.68 -3.49
#